data_AF-A0A973SKG0-F1
#
_entry.id   AF-A0A973SKG0-F1
#
_cell.length_a   1.000
_cell.length_b   1.000
_cell.length_c   1.000
_cell.angle_alpha   90.00
_cell.angle_beta   90.00
_cell.angle_gamma   90.00
#
_symmetry.space_group_name_H-M   'P 1'
#
loop_
_entity.id
_entity.type
_entity.pdbx_description
1 polymer ?
#
loop_
_entity_poly.entity_id
_entity_poly.type
_entity_poly.pdbx_seq_one_letter_code
_entity_poly.pdbx_strand_id
1 'polypeptide(L)'
;MRALTTAQADDVRQALRTAERRSGLRFGVFLGEPVGGRRHFAERLHAALGEEASEAVVVFVDPVGRALEIVTGESARRRLSDGACRLTAMSMATAFSVGDLVGGLLYGIAALGEQATARR
;
A
#
# COMPACT_ATOMS: atom_id res chain seq x y z
N MET A 1 -8.02 7.79 -18.11
CA MET A 1 -7.18 6.82 -17.37
C MET A 1 -7.80 5.44 -17.53
N ARG A 2 -7.01 4.39 -17.78
CA ARG A 2 -7.55 3.03 -17.77
C ARG A 2 -7.68 2.57 -16.33
N ALA A 3 -8.90 2.25 -15.91
CA ALA A 3 -9.12 1.47 -14.71
C ALA A 3 -8.37 0.13 -14.83
N LEU A 4 -8.02 -0.47 -13.69
CA LEU A 4 -7.46 -1.82 -13.67
C LEU A 4 -8.39 -2.76 -14.45
N THR A 5 -7.81 -3.62 -15.28
CA THR A 5 -8.58 -4.75 -15.82
C THR A 5 -8.96 -5.70 -14.68
N THR A 6 -9.96 -6.55 -14.90
CA THR A 6 -10.36 -7.56 -13.90
C THR A 6 -9.17 -8.44 -13.48
N ALA A 7 -8.37 -8.89 -14.45
CA ALA A 7 -7.16 -9.69 -14.19
C ALA A 7 -6.15 -8.93 -13.32
N GLN A 8 -5.87 -7.65 -13.64
CA GLN A 8 -4.95 -6.83 -12.84
C GLN A 8 -5.47 -6.59 -11.42
N ALA A 9 -6.78 -6.39 -11.26
CA ALA A 9 -7.39 -6.26 -9.93
C ALA A 9 -7.28 -7.56 -9.13
N ASP A 10 -7.42 -8.72 -9.78
CA ASP A 10 -7.27 -10.03 -9.14
C ASP A 10 -5.82 -10.32 -8.75
N ASP A 11 -4.85 -9.93 -9.57
CA ASP A 11 -3.43 -10.01 -9.25
C ASP A 11 -3.09 -9.18 -8.01
N VAL A 12 -3.61 -7.94 -7.94
CA VAL A 12 -3.43 -7.07 -6.76
C VAL A 12 -4.07 -7.68 -5.52
N ARG A 13 -5.30 -8.21 -5.62
CA ARG A 13 -5.95 -8.91 -4.49
C ARG A 13 -5.14 -10.14 -4.03
N GLN A 14 -4.56 -10.89 -4.96
CA GLN A 14 -3.73 -12.05 -4.64
C GLN A 14 -2.42 -11.63 -3.95
N ALA A 15 -1.80 -10.53 -4.40
CA ALA A 15 -0.63 -9.95 -3.75
C ALA A 15 -0.94 -9.52 -2.31
N LEU A 16 -2.07 -8.82 -2.09
CA LEU A 16 -2.53 -8.42 -0.75
C LEU A 16 -2.68 -9.64 0.16
N ARG A 17 -3.49 -10.63 -0.25
CA ARG A 17 -3.68 -11.86 0.55
C ARG A 17 -2.36 -12.58 0.86
N THR A 18 -1.40 -12.53 -0.07
CA THR A 18 -0.10 -13.17 0.13
C THR A 18 0.76 -12.40 1.13
N ALA A 19 0.80 -11.06 1.05
CA ALA A 19 1.47 -10.23 2.05
C ALA A 19 0.85 -10.41 3.43
N GLU A 20 -0.48 -10.48 3.53
CA GLU A 20 -1.20 -10.74 4.78
C GLU A 20 -0.85 -12.11 5.37
N ARG A 21 -0.89 -13.19 4.57
CA ARG A 21 -0.54 -14.53 5.07
C ARG A 21 0.90 -14.63 5.56
N ARG A 22 1.84 -13.98 4.87
CA ARG A 22 3.28 -14.05 5.22
C ARG A 22 3.61 -13.21 6.45
N SER A 23 3.09 -12.00 6.50
CA SER A 23 3.37 -11.08 7.60
C SER A 23 2.45 -11.29 8.81
N GLY A 24 1.18 -11.65 8.61
CA GLY A 24 0.14 -11.58 9.63
C GLY A 24 -0.37 -10.15 9.90
N LEU A 25 0.05 -9.15 9.12
CA LEU A 25 -0.54 -7.82 9.11
C LEU A 25 -1.71 -7.77 8.10
N ARG A 26 -2.61 -6.79 8.24
CA ARG A 26 -3.66 -6.50 7.25
C ARG A 26 -3.12 -5.58 6.17
N PHE A 27 -3.51 -5.81 4.91
CA PHE A 27 -3.08 -4.98 3.79
C PHE A 27 -4.27 -4.47 2.99
N GLY A 28 -4.32 -3.15 2.77
CA GLY A 28 -5.32 -2.49 1.94
C GLY A 28 -4.69 -1.60 0.87
N VAL A 29 -5.32 -1.54 -0.30
CA VAL A 29 -4.97 -0.59 -1.37
C VAL A 29 -6.19 0.23 -1.72
N PHE A 30 -6.01 1.54 -1.80
CA PHE A 30 -6.99 2.45 -2.38
C PHE A 30 -6.39 3.10 -3.63
N LEU A 31 -7.13 3.05 -4.73
CA LEU A 31 -6.78 3.65 -6.01
C LEU A 31 -7.83 4.69 -6.38
N GLY A 32 -7.44 5.97 -6.40
CA GLY A 32 -8.35 7.04 -6.75
C GLY A 32 -7.90 8.41 -6.26
N GLU A 33 -8.71 9.42 -6.58
CA GLU A 33 -8.47 10.79 -6.18
C GLU A 33 -8.78 10.98 -4.68
N PRO A 34 -7.96 11.73 -3.93
CA PRO A 34 -8.23 11.99 -2.53
C PRO A 34 -9.35 13.01 -2.36
N VAL A 35 -10.18 12.82 -1.34
CA VAL A 35 -11.07 13.88 -0.86
C VAL A 35 -10.30 14.75 0.12
N GLY A 36 -9.89 15.95 -0.33
CA GLY A 36 -9.06 16.87 0.43
C GLY A 36 -7.55 16.56 0.32
N GLY A 37 -6.78 16.83 1.37
CA GLY A 37 -5.34 16.60 1.35
C GLY A 37 -4.98 15.11 1.31
N ARG A 38 -4.09 14.71 0.39
CA ARG A 38 -3.64 13.30 0.19
C ARG A 38 -3.30 12.57 1.49
N ARG A 39 -2.53 13.20 2.37
CA ARG A 39 -2.08 12.60 3.63
C ARG A 39 -3.25 12.37 4.57
N HIS A 40 -4.07 13.40 4.77
CA HIS A 40 -5.26 13.32 5.62
C HIS A 40 -6.24 12.27 5.09
N PHE A 41 -6.39 12.17 3.76
CA PHE A 41 -7.23 11.15 3.13
C PHE A 41 -6.71 9.74 3.38
N ALA A 42 -5.41 9.49 3.19
CA ALA A 42 -4.78 8.21 3.48
C ALA A 42 -4.89 7.83 4.97
N GLU A 43 -4.68 8.78 5.88
CA GLU A 43 -4.86 8.60 7.32
C GLU A 43 -6.32 8.26 7.67
N ARG A 44 -7.30 8.88 7.01
CA ARG A 44 -8.72 8.56 7.16
C ARG A 44 -9.08 7.16 6.65
N LEU A 45 -8.53 6.75 5.50
CA LEU A 45 -8.71 5.39 4.98
C LEU A 45 -8.21 4.35 5.98
N HIS A 46 -7.05 4.61 6.60
CA HIS A 46 -6.50 3.77 7.66
C HIS A 46 -7.35 3.78 8.93
N ALA A 47 -7.76 4.96 9.40
CA ALA A 47 -8.60 5.09 10.59
C ALA A 47 -9.98 4.40 10.44
N ALA A 48 -10.51 4.32 9.21
CA ALA A 48 -11.76 3.64 8.93
C ALA A 48 -11.72 2.12 9.14
N LEU A 49 -10.53 1.52 9.34
CA LEU A 49 -10.36 0.11 9.67
C LEU A 49 -10.70 -0.22 11.14
N GLY A 50 -10.90 0.79 12.00
CA GLY A 50 -11.31 0.60 13.39
C GLY A 50 -10.31 -0.22 14.19
N GLU A 51 -10.79 -1.28 14.87
CA GLU A 51 -9.96 -2.15 15.73
C GLU A 51 -8.80 -2.82 14.98
N GLU A 52 -8.94 -3.05 13.67
CA GLU A 52 -7.89 -3.68 12.85
C GLU A 52 -6.78 -2.70 12.45
N ALA A 53 -6.97 -1.39 12.67
CA ALA A 53 -6.04 -0.36 12.20
C ALA A 53 -4.64 -0.50 12.80
N SER A 54 -4.49 -0.99 14.03
CA SER A 54 -3.18 -1.12 14.68
C SER A 54 -2.23 -2.10 13.95
N GLU A 55 -2.79 -3.14 13.33
CA GLU A 55 -2.07 -4.20 12.59
C GLU A 55 -2.17 -4.02 11.06
N ALA A 56 -2.66 -2.86 10.59
CA ALA A 56 -2.92 -2.62 9.17
C ALA A 56 -1.82 -1.80 8.47
N VAL A 57 -1.75 -2.01 7.16
CA VAL A 57 -0.96 -1.22 6.21
C VAL A 57 -1.90 -0.79 5.07
N VAL A 58 -2.06 0.51 4.90
CA VAL A 58 -2.85 1.10 3.81
C VAL A 58 -1.92 1.76 2.81
N VAL A 59 -2.05 1.35 1.54
CA VAL A 59 -1.38 1.98 0.41
C VAL A 59 -2.42 2.79 -0.37
N PHE A 60 -2.30 4.10 -0.31
CA PHE A 60 -3.12 5.02 -1.09
C PHE A 60 -2.36 5.46 -2.33
N VAL A 61 -2.99 5.37 -3.50
CA VAL A 61 -2.43 5.82 -4.77
C VAL A 61 -3.45 6.65 -5.53
N ASP A 62 -3.05 7.86 -5.90
CA ASP A 62 -3.71 8.71 -6.88
C ASP A 62 -2.86 8.76 -8.16
N PRO A 63 -3.23 8.00 -9.21
CA PRO A 63 -2.48 8.01 -10.45
C PRO A 63 -2.64 9.33 -11.25
N VAL A 64 -3.71 10.11 -11.04
CA VAL A 64 -3.89 11.41 -11.70
C VAL A 64 -2.98 12.44 -11.04
N GLY A 65 -3.18 12.66 -9.73
CA GLY A 65 -2.46 13.65 -8.94
C GLY A 65 -1.05 13.22 -8.55
N ARG A 66 -0.61 12.03 -9.00
CA ARG A 66 0.71 11.44 -8.73
C ARG A 66 1.03 11.40 -7.24
N ALA A 67 0.05 11.03 -6.43
CA ALA A 67 0.22 10.88 -4.99
C ALA A 67 0.33 9.40 -4.62
N LEU A 68 1.23 9.11 -3.68
CA LEU A 68 1.40 7.80 -3.06
C LEU A 68 1.63 8.02 -1.58
N GLU A 69 0.83 7.36 -0.74
CA GLU A 69 0.99 7.33 0.72
C GLU A 69 0.98 5.88 1.19
N ILE A 70 1.87 5.57 2.14
CA ILE A 70 1.85 4.30 2.87
C ILE A 70 1.62 4.65 4.34
N VAL A 71 0.48 4.23 4.87
CA VAL A 71 0.09 4.45 6.27
C VAL A 71 0.18 3.11 7.00
N THR A 72 0.94 3.08 8.09
CA THR A 72 1.12 1.90 8.93
C THR A 72 0.48 2.12 10.30
N GLY A 73 -0.20 1.09 10.79
CA GLY A 73 -0.70 1.04 12.15
C GLY A 73 0.41 0.99 13.19
N GLU A 74 0.08 1.29 14.44
CA GLU A 74 1.04 1.33 15.55
C GLU A 74 1.85 0.04 15.68
N SER A 75 1.19 -1.12 15.61
CA SER A 75 1.87 -2.42 15.65
C SER A 75 2.59 -2.75 14.35
N ALA A 76 1.96 -2.46 13.21
CA ALA A 76 2.56 -2.67 11.90
C ALA A 76 3.90 -1.91 11.78
N ARG A 77 3.98 -0.68 12.30
CA ARG A 77 5.18 0.17 12.27
C ARG A 77 6.38 -0.42 13.01
N ARG A 78 6.16 -1.26 14.03
CA ARG A 78 7.27 -1.95 14.73
C ARG A 78 8.00 -2.93 13.80
N ARG A 79 7.29 -3.44 12.78
CA ARG A 79 7.80 -4.41 11.79
C ARG A 79 8.18 -3.73 10.47
N LEU A 80 7.47 -2.66 10.13
CA LEU A 80 7.69 -1.82 8.95
C LEU A 80 8.15 -0.44 9.37
N SER A 81 9.47 -0.23 9.41
CA SER A 81 10.03 1.08 9.71
C SER A 81 9.69 2.10 8.61
N ASP A 82 9.55 3.37 9.00
CA ASP A 82 9.29 4.45 8.06
C ASP A 82 10.32 4.52 6.92
N GLY A 83 11.59 4.16 7.21
CA GLY A 83 12.64 4.10 6.19
C GLY A 83 12.39 3.01 5.15
N ALA A 84 11.93 1.84 5.59
CA ALA A 84 11.59 0.73 4.69
C ALA A 84 10.37 1.09 3.82
N CYS A 85 9.33 1.67 4.42
CA CYS A 85 8.17 2.18 3.68
C CYS A 85 8.57 3.26 2.68
N ARG A 86 9.42 4.23 3.06
CA ARG A 86 9.91 5.27 2.14
C ARG A 86 10.66 4.68 0.95
N LEU A 87 11.57 3.75 1.18
CA LEU A 87 12.32 3.12 0.08
C LEU A 87 11.38 2.38 -0.88
N THR A 88 10.44 1.61 -0.35
CA THR A 88 9.43 0.93 -1.17
C THR A 88 8.58 1.93 -1.95
N ALA A 89 8.13 3.02 -1.32
CA ALA A 89 7.36 4.07 -1.98
C ALA A 89 8.13 4.74 -3.14
N MET A 90 9.43 4.95 -2.99
CA MET A 90 10.27 5.51 -4.07
C MET A 90 10.35 4.58 -5.28
N SER A 91 10.52 3.28 -5.04
CA SER A 91 10.51 2.27 -6.11
C SER A 91 9.15 2.20 -6.82
N MET A 92 8.05 2.23 -6.05
CA MET A 92 6.70 2.27 -6.60
C MET A 92 6.48 3.54 -7.44
N ALA A 93 6.85 4.71 -6.92
CA ALA A 93 6.74 5.98 -7.65
C ALA A 93 7.55 5.97 -8.95
N THR A 94 8.72 5.31 -8.95
CA THR A 94 9.54 5.12 -10.16
C THR A 94 8.78 4.29 -11.20
N ALA A 95 8.22 3.14 -10.82
CA ALA A 95 7.39 2.33 -11.72
C ALA A 95 6.18 3.10 -12.26
N PHE A 96 5.50 3.88 -11.40
CA PHE A 96 4.37 4.70 -11.81
C PHE A 96 4.76 5.79 -12.80
N SER A 97 5.96 6.38 -12.66
CA SER A 97 6.44 7.44 -13.54
C SER A 97 6.64 6.99 -15.00
N VAL A 98 6.91 5.69 -15.21
CA VAL A 98 7.05 5.08 -16.54
C VAL A 98 5.75 4.40 -17.03
N GLY A 99 4.64 4.60 -16.32
CA GLY A 99 3.32 4.10 -16.69
C GLY A 99 3.00 2.68 -16.19
N ASP A 100 3.86 2.08 -15.36
CA ASP A 100 3.63 0.74 -14.80
C ASP A 100 2.96 0.81 -13.42
N LEU A 101 1.68 1.16 -13.41
CA LEU A 101 0.88 1.22 -12.19
C LEU A 101 0.75 -0.16 -11.53
N VAL A 102 0.50 -1.21 -12.32
CA VAL A 102 0.21 -2.55 -11.77
C VAL A 102 1.48 -3.19 -11.26
N GLY A 103 2.57 -3.16 -12.02
CA GLY A 103 3.85 -3.70 -11.57
C GLY A 103 4.36 -2.96 -10.34
N GLY A 104 4.21 -1.63 -10.28
CA GLY A 104 4.53 -0.86 -9.08
C GLY A 104 3.71 -1.27 -7.85
N LEU A 105 2.40 -1.51 -7.99
CA LEU A 105 1.55 -1.99 -6.89
C LEU A 105 1.96 -3.39 -6.43
N LEU A 106 2.13 -4.34 -7.37
CA LEU A 106 2.51 -5.72 -7.06
C LEU A 106 3.88 -5.77 -6.36
N TYR A 107 4.86 -5.04 -6.88
CA TYR A 107 6.17 -4.89 -6.24
C TYR A 107 6.03 -4.34 -4.82
N GLY A 108 5.30 -3.24 -4.65
CA GLY A 108 5.17 -2.55 -3.37
C GLY A 108 4.57 -3.44 -2.29
N ILE A 109 3.45 -4.11 -2.61
CA ILE A 109 2.77 -5.01 -1.69
C ILE A 109 3.67 -6.19 -1.30
N ALA A 110 4.35 -6.79 -2.27
CA ALA A 110 5.27 -7.90 -2.02
C ALA A 110 6.47 -7.47 -1.14
N ALA A 111 7.09 -6.32 -1.45
CA ALA A 111 8.23 -5.78 -0.71
C ALA A 111 7.85 -5.44 0.74
N LEU A 112 6.70 -4.81 0.97
CA LEU A 112 6.20 -4.53 2.32
C LEU A 112 5.92 -5.84 3.08
N GLY A 113 5.25 -6.82 2.45
CA GLY A 113 4.99 -8.12 3.09
C GLY A 113 6.28 -8.86 3.50
N GLU A 114 7.30 -8.83 2.65
CA GLU A 114 8.62 -9.41 2.94
C GLU A 114 9.30 -8.70 4.11
N GLN A 115 9.39 -7.36 4.05
CA GLN A 115 10.02 -6.55 5.08
C GLN A 115 9.36 -6.71 6.46
N ALA A 116 8.03 -6.83 6.49
CA ALA A 116 7.28 -7.07 7.72
C ALA A 116 7.59 -8.44 8.34
N THR A 117 7.99 -9.42 7.53
CA THR A 117 8.35 -10.77 7.97
C THR A 117 9.77 -10.82 8.52
N ALA A 118 10.70 -10.08 7.92
CA ALA A 118 12.10 -10.04 8.33
C ALA A 118 12.35 -9.47 9.75
N ARG A 119 11.36 -8.80 10.34
CA ARG A 119 11.43 -8.19 11.68
C ARG A 119 10.44 -8.80 12.69
N ARG A 120 10.07 -10.07 12.49
CA ARG A 120 9.09 -10.77 13.33
C ARG A 120 9.73 -11.37 14.58
#